data_AF-A0A661B3E7-F1
#
_entry.id   AF-A0A661B3E7-F1
#
_cell.length_a   1.000
_cell.length_b   1.000
_cell.length_c   1.000
_cell.angle_alpha   90.00
_cell.angle_beta   90.00
_cell.angle_gamma   90.00
#
_symmetry.space_group_name_H-M   'P 1'
#
loop_
_entity.id
_entity.type
_entity.pdbx_description
1 polymer ?
#
loop_
_entity_poly.entity_id
_entity_poly.type
_entity_poly.pdbx_seq_one_letter_code
_entity_poly.pdbx_strand_id
1 'polypeptide(L)'
;MKNELGKYDIVLLFSGGLDSLLSAAILKEQGLSVLALKFVHPFLPKILELSERFYVEPQVGVDVLEVPTDEDYLRAILNPRFGYGSNANPCLDCKIHFFRRAWEFAKRVGARGLATGEVLGQRPFSQKRETIYLIEKEAGVSRMVVRPLCAKLLRPSVLEESGIVDRNSLYDISGRSRKRQMELAKQFGIKKVPPPAGGCLLTDPGYAARFFDAKLHGEVDLRSFL
;
A
#
# COMPACT_ATOMS: atom_id res chain seq x y z
N MET A 1 -0.59 22.30 8.94
CA MET A 1 -1.45 21.19 8.50
C MET A 1 -1.98 20.30 9.64
N LYS A 2 -1.83 20.65 10.93
CA LYS A 2 -2.23 19.77 12.05
C LYS A 2 -3.74 19.71 12.36
N ASN A 3 -4.60 20.45 11.66
CA ASN A 3 -6.00 20.68 12.10
C ASN A 3 -7.13 20.39 11.08
N GLU A 4 -6.89 19.72 9.95
CA GLU A 4 -7.95 19.58 8.91
C GLU A 4 -8.18 18.15 8.38
N LEU A 5 -7.71 17.11 9.06
CA LEU A 5 -8.12 15.76 8.70
C LEU A 5 -9.41 15.40 9.44
N GLY A 6 -10.49 15.24 8.67
CA GLY A 6 -11.77 14.78 9.17
C GLY A 6 -11.70 13.37 9.76
N LYS A 7 -12.80 12.92 10.38
CA LYS A 7 -12.91 11.55 10.86
C LYS A 7 -13.12 10.62 9.66
N TYR A 8 -12.27 9.60 9.53
CA TYR A 8 -12.39 8.58 8.49
C TYR A 8 -12.77 7.23 9.10
N ASP A 9 -13.43 6.37 8.35
CA ASP A 9 -13.76 5.02 8.79
C ASP A 9 -12.57 4.07 8.63
N ILE A 10 -11.81 4.25 7.55
CA ILE A 10 -10.74 3.34 7.14
C ILE A 10 -9.60 4.10 6.43
N VAL A 11 -8.35 3.70 6.71
CA VAL A 11 -7.17 4.20 5.99
C VAL A 11 -6.73 3.18 4.96
N LEU A 12 -6.72 3.55 3.68
CA LEU A 12 -6.27 2.72 2.57
C LEU A 12 -4.80 3.01 2.27
N LEU A 13 -3.92 2.01 2.36
CA LEU A 13 -2.57 2.13 1.79
C LEU A 13 -2.68 2.23 0.26
N PHE A 14 -2.31 3.38 -0.29
CA PHE A 14 -2.62 3.79 -1.64
C PHE A 14 -1.35 3.96 -2.48
N SER A 15 -1.19 3.13 -3.51
CA SER A 15 -0.03 3.20 -4.42
C SER A 15 -0.28 4.03 -5.68
N GLY A 16 -1.54 4.46 -5.90
CA GLY A 16 -1.97 5.08 -7.16
C GLY A 16 -2.10 4.09 -8.33
N GLY A 17 -1.88 2.79 -8.10
CA GLY A 17 -2.13 1.75 -9.09
C GLY A 17 -3.61 1.38 -9.20
N LEU A 18 -3.94 0.58 -10.22
CA LEU A 18 -5.31 0.11 -10.45
C LEU A 18 -5.90 -0.59 -9.22
N ASP A 19 -5.13 -1.47 -8.58
CA ASP A 19 -5.65 -2.31 -7.50
C ASP A 19 -6.02 -1.47 -6.24
N SER A 20 -5.26 -0.41 -5.94
CA SER A 20 -5.61 0.54 -4.88
C SER A 20 -6.77 1.46 -5.27
N LEU A 21 -6.87 1.88 -6.54
CA LEU A 21 -8.03 2.65 -7.02
C LEU A 21 -9.33 1.83 -6.89
N LEU A 22 -9.31 0.58 -7.33
CA LEU A 22 -10.46 -0.32 -7.20
C LEU A 22 -10.84 -0.53 -5.73
N SER A 23 -9.85 -0.73 -4.86
CA SER A 23 -10.12 -0.91 -3.42
C SER A 23 -10.74 0.34 -2.80
N ALA A 24 -10.31 1.54 -3.21
CA ALA A 24 -10.94 2.79 -2.81
C ALA A 24 -12.40 2.87 -3.28
N ALA A 25 -12.65 2.56 -4.56
CA ALA A 25 -13.99 2.58 -5.14
C ALA A 25 -14.94 1.60 -4.44
N ILE A 26 -14.50 0.36 -4.20
CA ILE A 26 -15.29 -0.69 -3.53
C ILE A 26 -15.67 -0.27 -2.11
N LEU A 27 -14.72 0.26 -1.33
CA LEU A 27 -15.00 0.69 0.05
C LEU A 27 -15.93 1.91 0.07
N LYS A 28 -15.75 2.85 -0.86
CA LYS A 28 -16.61 4.03 -0.98
C LYS A 28 -18.03 3.68 -1.43
N GLU A 29 -18.20 2.70 -2.32
CA GLU A 29 -19.52 2.19 -2.73
C GLU A 29 -20.29 1.58 -1.56
N GLN A 30 -19.58 1.02 -0.56
CA GLN A 30 -20.17 0.58 0.70
C GLN A 30 -20.49 1.74 1.69
N GLY A 31 -20.26 3.00 1.29
CA GLY A 31 -20.56 4.17 2.10
C GLY A 31 -19.50 4.55 3.14
N LEU A 32 -18.30 3.95 3.08
CA LEU A 32 -17.22 4.26 4.02
C LEU A 32 -16.50 5.55 3.66
N SER A 33 -16.16 6.35 4.68
CA SER A 33 -15.21 7.45 4.55
C SER A 33 -13.78 6.91 4.48
N VAL A 34 -13.15 7.01 3.31
CA VAL A 34 -11.82 6.44 3.03
C VAL A 34 -10.78 7.55 2.95
N LEU A 35 -9.73 7.45 3.77
CA LEU A 35 -8.50 8.20 3.58
C LEU A 35 -7.47 7.34 2.87
N ALA A 36 -7.06 7.73 1.67
CA ALA A 36 -5.96 7.10 0.94
C ALA A 36 -4.62 7.66 1.43
N LEU A 37 -3.81 6.83 2.09
CA LEU A 37 -2.48 7.19 2.56
C LEU A 37 -1.42 6.68 1.58
N LYS A 38 -0.67 7.60 0.98
CA LYS A 38 0.36 7.30 0.00
C LYS A 38 1.74 7.67 0.54
N PHE A 39 2.60 6.67 0.72
CA PHE A 39 3.98 6.90 1.14
C PHE A 39 4.85 7.34 -0.04
N VAL A 40 5.54 8.47 0.10
CA VAL A 40 6.53 8.97 -0.85
C VAL A 40 7.92 8.57 -0.34
N HIS A 41 8.70 7.88 -1.17
CA HIS A 41 9.98 7.32 -0.77
C HIS A 41 11.01 7.40 -1.91
N PRO A 42 12.32 7.52 -1.61
CA PRO A 42 13.41 7.77 -2.57
C PRO A 42 13.50 6.79 -3.75
N PHE A 43 12.94 5.60 -3.59
CA PHE A 43 13.02 4.53 -4.58
C PHE A 43 11.83 4.50 -5.56
N LEU A 44 11.02 5.55 -5.62
CA LEU A 44 9.99 5.72 -6.64
C LEU A 44 10.63 6.21 -7.95
N PRO A 45 10.19 5.73 -9.13
CA PRO A 45 10.78 6.14 -10.42
C PRO A 45 10.68 7.64 -10.73
N LYS A 46 9.77 8.35 -10.08
CA LYS A 46 9.56 9.80 -10.20
C LYS A 46 9.28 10.36 -8.83
N ILE A 47 10.22 11.13 -8.30
CA ILE A 47 10.06 11.92 -7.09
C ILE A 47 10.36 13.35 -7.49
N LEU A 48 9.38 14.22 -7.30
CA LEU A 48 9.56 15.65 -7.53
C LEU A 48 9.94 16.35 -6.23
N GLU A 49 9.45 15.85 -5.10
CA GLU A 49 9.68 16.39 -3.77
C GLU A 49 9.31 15.34 -2.70
N LEU A 50 10.00 15.35 -1.55
CA LEU A 50 9.57 14.64 -0.34
C LEU A 50 8.82 15.60 0.59
N SER A 51 7.65 16.04 0.14
CA SER A 51 6.76 16.92 0.90
C SER A 51 5.43 16.21 1.19
N GLU A 52 4.77 16.63 2.28
CA GLU A 52 3.39 16.23 2.51
C GLU A 52 2.47 16.95 1.52
N ARG A 53 1.54 16.21 0.93
CA ARG A 53 0.57 16.79 -0.01
C ARG A 53 -0.81 16.18 0.21
N PHE A 54 -1.82 17.03 0.23
CA PHE A 54 -3.21 16.61 0.29
C PHE A 54 -3.92 16.94 -1.03
N TYR A 55 -4.71 16.00 -1.55
CA TYR A 55 -5.55 16.21 -2.74
C TYR A 55 -6.68 15.17 -2.79
N VAL A 56 -7.68 15.39 -3.64
CA VAL A 56 -8.73 14.40 -3.92
C VAL A 56 -8.37 13.62 -5.18
N GLU A 57 -8.36 12.28 -5.13
CA GLU A 57 -8.16 11.45 -6.33
C GLU A 57 -9.41 11.50 -7.21
N PRO A 58 -9.37 12.13 -8.40
CA PRO A 58 -10.57 12.43 -9.18
C PRO A 58 -11.27 11.18 -9.74
N GLN A 59 -10.58 10.06 -9.94
CA GLN A 59 -11.21 8.87 -10.52
C GLN A 59 -12.15 8.14 -9.56
N VAL A 60 -11.94 8.30 -8.24
CA VAL A 60 -12.74 7.61 -7.21
C VAL A 60 -13.30 8.59 -6.16
N GLY A 61 -12.84 9.83 -6.15
CA GLY A 61 -13.26 10.90 -5.24
C GLY A 61 -12.95 10.58 -3.78
N VAL A 62 -11.75 10.12 -3.48
CA VAL A 62 -11.27 9.90 -2.09
C VAL A 62 -10.17 10.90 -1.76
N ASP A 63 -10.10 11.28 -0.50
CA ASP A 63 -9.02 12.11 0.01
C ASP A 63 -7.72 11.31 -0.01
N VAL A 64 -6.67 11.91 -0.56
CA VAL A 64 -5.31 11.36 -0.59
C VAL A 64 -4.40 12.24 0.22
N LEU A 65 -3.71 11.62 1.18
CA LEU A 65 -2.59 12.22 1.87
C LEU A 65 -1.30 11.52 1.45
N GLU A 66 -0.45 12.26 0.76
CA GLU A 66 0.94 11.88 0.51
C GLU A 66 1.78 12.24 1.74
N VAL A 67 2.52 11.27 2.26
CA VAL A 67 3.42 11.44 3.39
C VAL A 67 4.81 10.92 3.02
N PRO A 68 5.87 11.71 3.24
CA PRO A 68 7.23 11.21 3.11
C PRO A 68 7.50 10.07 4.08
N THR A 69 8.33 9.14 3.63
CA THR A 69 8.96 8.14 4.51
C THR A 69 10.01 8.79 5.40
N ASP A 70 10.33 8.13 6.51
CA ASP A 70 11.27 8.62 7.52
C ASP A 70 12.61 7.85 7.50
N GLU A 71 13.51 8.18 8.41
CA GLU A 71 14.79 7.49 8.54
C GLU A 71 14.64 6.01 8.90
N ASP A 72 13.62 5.66 9.69
CA ASP A 72 13.37 4.28 10.08
C ASP A 72 12.96 3.42 8.89
N TYR A 73 12.23 4.00 7.93
CA TYR A 73 12.03 3.37 6.62
C TYR A 73 13.37 3.07 5.96
N LEU A 74 14.24 4.08 5.79
CA LEU A 74 15.53 3.87 5.10
C LEU A 74 16.39 2.81 5.78
N ARG A 75 16.46 2.80 7.11
CA ARG A 75 17.18 1.76 7.88
C ARG A 75 16.62 0.37 7.61
N ALA A 76 15.30 0.22 7.58
CA ALA A 76 14.64 -1.05 7.28
C ALA A 76 14.90 -1.54 5.85
N ILE A 77 15.04 -0.62 4.89
CA ILE A 77 15.35 -0.96 3.49
C ILE A 77 16.84 -1.28 3.30
N LEU A 78 17.71 -0.60 4.04
CA LEU A 78 19.15 -0.83 4.00
C LEU A 78 19.52 -2.17 4.61
N ASN A 79 18.88 -2.57 5.68
CA ASN A 79 19.18 -3.82 6.38
C ASN A 79 17.86 -4.58 6.65
N PRO A 80 17.22 -5.13 5.60
CA PRO A 80 15.92 -5.77 5.73
C PRO A 80 16.05 -7.04 6.56
N ARG A 81 15.18 -7.20 7.55
CA ARG A 81 15.19 -8.36 8.43
C ARG A 81 14.83 -9.64 7.68
N PHE A 82 14.03 -9.54 6.62
CA PHE A 82 13.63 -10.68 5.79
C PHE A 82 14.47 -10.83 4.52
N GLY A 83 15.57 -10.09 4.42
CA GLY A 83 16.45 -10.10 3.25
C GLY A 83 15.83 -9.43 2.02
N TYR A 84 16.55 -9.55 0.91
CA TYR A 84 16.11 -9.05 -0.38
C TYR A 84 15.50 -10.18 -1.22
N GLY A 85 14.43 -9.85 -1.96
CA GLY A 85 13.90 -10.68 -3.03
C GLY A 85 14.73 -10.54 -4.31
N SER A 86 14.09 -10.51 -5.48
CA SER A 86 14.80 -10.21 -6.73
C SER A 86 15.48 -8.84 -6.65
N ASN A 87 16.76 -8.77 -7.00
CA ASN A 87 17.58 -7.56 -6.93
C ASN A 87 17.64 -7.00 -5.49
N ALA A 88 17.42 -5.70 -5.29
CA ALA A 88 17.42 -5.08 -3.97
C ALA A 88 16.01 -5.00 -3.34
N ASN A 89 15.07 -5.87 -3.74
CA ASN A 89 13.65 -5.79 -3.33
C ASN A 89 13.43 -6.11 -1.84
N PRO A 90 13.04 -5.14 -0.99
CA PRO A 90 12.85 -5.32 0.44
C PRO A 90 11.35 -5.33 0.82
N CYS A 91 10.46 -5.77 -0.10
CA CYS A 91 9.02 -5.54 0.01
C CYS A 91 8.38 -5.99 1.33
N LEU A 92 8.91 -7.00 2.03
CA LEU A 92 8.36 -7.43 3.32
C LEU A 92 8.57 -6.33 4.37
N ASP A 93 9.81 -5.93 4.60
CA ASP A 93 10.17 -4.87 5.57
C ASP A 93 9.54 -3.52 5.19
N CYS A 94 9.54 -3.19 3.89
CA CYS A 94 8.86 -2.01 3.35
C CYS A 94 7.38 -1.97 3.72
N LYS A 95 6.65 -3.07 3.48
CA LYS A 95 5.23 -3.17 3.84
C LYS A 95 5.03 -3.14 5.34
N ILE A 96 5.85 -3.84 6.12
CA ILE A 96 5.75 -3.83 7.59
C ILE A 96 5.87 -2.40 8.12
N HIS A 97 6.83 -1.64 7.63
CA HIS A 97 6.97 -0.23 7.97
C HIS A 97 5.72 0.58 7.57
N PHE A 98 5.24 0.45 6.34
CA PHE A 98 4.05 1.16 5.88
C PHE A 98 2.79 0.81 6.68
N PHE A 99 2.58 -0.46 7.04
CA PHE A 99 1.45 -0.88 7.86
C PHE A 99 1.51 -0.30 9.27
N ARG A 100 2.69 -0.26 9.90
CA ARG A 100 2.88 0.36 11.23
C ARG A 100 2.52 1.84 11.20
N ARG A 101 3.10 2.57 10.24
CA ARG A 101 2.86 4.01 10.05
C ARG A 101 1.40 4.30 9.69
N ALA A 102 0.80 3.51 8.80
CA ALA A 102 -0.60 3.65 8.45
C ALA A 102 -1.51 3.39 9.65
N TRP A 103 -1.16 2.47 10.55
CA TRP A 103 -1.93 2.21 11.75
C TRP A 103 -1.86 3.33 12.77
N GLU A 104 -0.68 3.92 12.97
CA GLU A 104 -0.52 5.14 13.76
C GLU A 104 -1.39 6.27 13.20
N PHE A 105 -1.41 6.40 11.86
CA PHE A 105 -2.23 7.40 11.18
C PHE A 105 -3.72 7.14 11.37
N ALA A 106 -4.16 5.90 11.17
CA ALA A 106 -5.56 5.48 11.33
C ALA A 106 -6.10 5.83 12.72
N LYS A 107 -5.32 5.57 13.78
CA LYS A 107 -5.68 5.94 15.14
C LYS A 107 -5.87 7.45 15.32
N ARG A 108 -4.99 8.27 14.72
CA ARG A 108 -5.06 9.74 14.83
C ARG A 108 -6.31 10.32 14.16
N VAL A 109 -6.74 9.74 13.05
CA VAL A 109 -7.94 10.20 12.30
C VAL A 109 -9.22 9.46 12.70
N GLY A 110 -9.18 8.63 13.75
CA GLY A 110 -10.33 7.89 14.26
C GLY A 110 -10.81 6.73 13.38
N ALA A 111 -9.98 6.27 12.45
CA ALA A 111 -10.28 5.12 11.60
C ALA A 111 -10.18 3.80 12.37
N ARG A 112 -11.06 2.87 12.02
CA ARG A 112 -11.25 1.59 12.73
C ARG A 112 -10.39 0.47 12.18
N GLY A 113 -9.84 0.64 10.98
CA GLY A 113 -9.01 -0.36 10.31
C GLY A 113 -8.19 0.23 9.17
N LEU A 114 -7.46 -0.67 8.52
CA LEU A 114 -6.68 -0.40 7.32
C LEU A 114 -7.31 -1.12 6.13
N ALA A 115 -7.02 -0.64 4.93
CA ALA A 115 -7.28 -1.33 3.68
C ALA A 115 -6.05 -1.35 2.79
N THR A 116 -5.99 -2.30 1.85
CA THR A 116 -4.98 -2.32 0.78
C THR A 116 -5.58 -2.80 -0.54
N GLY A 117 -4.89 -2.49 -1.64
CA GLY A 117 -5.12 -3.11 -2.95
C GLY A 117 -4.40 -4.44 -3.17
N GLU A 118 -4.03 -5.17 -2.11
CA GLU A 118 -3.34 -6.45 -2.29
C GLU A 118 -4.26 -7.53 -2.89
N VAL A 119 -3.74 -8.29 -3.85
CA VAL A 119 -4.41 -9.44 -4.46
C VAL A 119 -3.62 -10.70 -4.14
N LEU A 120 -4.29 -11.72 -3.59
CA LEU A 120 -3.65 -12.97 -3.18
C LEU A 120 -2.93 -13.63 -4.37
N GLY A 121 -1.64 -13.94 -4.20
CA GLY A 121 -0.82 -14.61 -5.20
C GLY A 121 -0.41 -13.75 -6.40
N GLN A 122 -0.75 -12.47 -6.45
CA GLN A 122 -0.39 -11.59 -7.56
C GLN A 122 1.11 -11.20 -7.52
N ARG A 123 1.69 -11.05 -6.33
CA ARG A 123 3.13 -10.83 -6.10
C ARG A 123 3.74 -12.00 -5.32
N PRO A 124 4.58 -12.86 -5.94
CA PRO A 124 5.11 -14.06 -5.27
C PRO A 124 5.92 -13.81 -4.00
N PHE A 125 6.60 -12.65 -3.91
CA PHE A 125 7.43 -12.33 -2.75
C PHE A 125 6.60 -11.84 -1.56
N SER A 126 5.57 -11.02 -1.79
CA SER A 126 4.92 -10.25 -0.71
C SER A 126 3.42 -10.44 -0.57
N GLN A 127 2.79 -11.28 -1.40
CA GLN A 127 1.32 -11.49 -1.41
C GLN A 127 0.95 -12.98 -1.44
N LYS A 128 1.81 -13.88 -0.94
CA LYS A 128 1.38 -15.22 -0.52
C LYS A 128 0.61 -15.12 0.80
N ARG A 129 -0.29 -16.06 1.08
CA ARG A 129 -1.16 -16.03 2.26
C ARG A 129 -0.33 -15.94 3.55
N GLU A 130 0.70 -16.76 3.65
CA GLU A 130 1.59 -16.88 4.81
C GLU A 130 2.37 -15.57 4.99
N THR A 131 2.86 -15.00 3.89
CA THR A 131 3.57 -13.72 3.91
C THR A 131 2.66 -12.56 4.30
N ILE A 132 1.41 -12.53 3.82
CA ILE A 132 0.42 -11.52 4.21
C ILE A 132 0.21 -11.56 5.74
N TYR A 133 0.00 -12.76 6.30
CA TYR A 133 -0.20 -12.90 7.74
C TYR A 133 1.05 -12.59 8.55
N LEU A 134 2.23 -12.93 8.04
CA LEU A 134 3.51 -12.54 8.64
C LEU A 134 3.63 -11.00 8.70
N ILE A 135 3.41 -10.30 7.58
CA ILE A 135 3.50 -8.84 7.52
C ILE A 135 2.52 -8.20 8.52
N GLU A 136 1.28 -8.67 8.59
CA GLU A 136 0.30 -8.17 9.56
C GLU A 136 0.74 -8.38 11.02
N LYS A 137 1.27 -9.56 11.33
CA LYS A 137 1.75 -9.90 12.67
C LYS A 137 2.90 -8.98 13.06
N GLU A 138 3.90 -8.86 12.18
CA GLU A 138 5.08 -8.04 12.42
C GLU A 138 4.76 -6.55 12.50
N ALA A 139 3.78 -6.09 11.74
CA ALA A 139 3.30 -4.71 11.82
C ALA A 139 2.35 -4.44 13.00
N GLY A 140 1.92 -5.47 13.74
CA GLY A 140 0.98 -5.30 14.86
C GLY A 140 -0.44 -4.94 14.42
N VAL A 141 -0.85 -5.32 13.20
CA VAL A 141 -2.16 -5.00 12.60
C VAL A 141 -2.94 -6.26 12.19
N SER A 142 -2.65 -7.39 12.85
CA SER A 142 -3.32 -8.66 12.61
C SER A 142 -4.85 -8.51 12.63
N ARG A 143 -5.50 -8.95 11.55
CA ARG A 143 -6.96 -8.87 11.35
C ARG A 143 -7.55 -7.45 11.30
N MET A 144 -6.73 -6.41 11.28
CA MET A 144 -7.17 -5.01 11.13
C MET A 144 -7.14 -4.52 9.68
N VAL A 145 -6.75 -5.38 8.74
CA VAL A 145 -6.56 -5.02 7.32
C VAL A 145 -7.62 -5.68 6.43
N VAL A 146 -8.40 -4.86 5.75
CA VAL A 146 -9.35 -5.27 4.71
C VAL A 146 -8.61 -5.32 3.36
N ARG A 147 -8.86 -6.35 2.55
CA ARG A 147 -8.29 -6.49 1.20
C ARG A 147 -9.38 -6.67 0.17
N PRO A 148 -10.07 -5.60 -0.26
CA PRO A 148 -11.33 -5.70 -1.00
C PRO A 148 -11.30 -6.62 -2.22
N LEU A 149 -10.17 -6.68 -2.92
CA LEU A 149 -10.02 -7.49 -4.13
C LEU A 149 -9.88 -8.99 -3.87
N CYS A 150 -9.43 -9.43 -2.69
CA CYS A 150 -9.20 -10.85 -2.38
C CYS A 150 -9.73 -11.30 -1.01
N ALA A 151 -10.57 -10.49 -0.37
CA ALA A 151 -11.06 -10.72 0.99
C ALA A 151 -11.74 -12.08 1.16
N LYS A 152 -12.52 -12.52 0.17
CA LYS A 152 -13.24 -13.81 0.20
C LYS A 152 -12.30 -15.02 0.26
N LEU A 153 -11.04 -14.87 -0.12
CA LEU A 153 -10.03 -15.92 -0.06
C LEU A 153 -9.27 -15.95 1.26
N LEU A 154 -9.38 -14.92 2.10
CA LEU A 154 -8.62 -14.77 3.35
C LEU A 154 -9.55 -14.88 4.56
N ARG A 155 -8.96 -15.11 5.75
CA ARG A 155 -9.69 -14.93 7.02
C ARG A 155 -10.30 -13.51 7.07
N PRO A 156 -11.53 -13.36 7.56
CA PRO A 156 -12.15 -12.03 7.69
C PRO A 156 -11.39 -11.16 8.69
N SER A 157 -11.29 -9.88 8.35
CA SER A 157 -10.86 -8.83 9.27
C SER A 157 -11.95 -8.54 10.31
N VAL A 158 -11.57 -7.83 11.38
CA VAL A 158 -12.52 -7.38 12.43
C VAL A 158 -13.60 -6.47 11.83
N LEU A 159 -13.28 -5.67 10.80
CA LEU A 159 -14.23 -4.79 10.14
C LEU A 159 -15.26 -5.57 9.32
N GLU A 160 -14.85 -6.69 8.73
CA GLU A 160 -15.76 -7.60 8.02
C GLU A 160 -16.67 -8.36 8.99
N GLU A 161 -16.13 -8.86 10.10
CA GLU A 161 -16.92 -9.61 11.10
C GLU A 161 -17.93 -8.73 11.84
N SER A 162 -17.59 -7.47 12.08
CA SER A 162 -18.47 -6.50 12.74
C SER A 162 -19.53 -5.92 11.80
N GLY A 163 -19.49 -6.22 10.50
CA GLY A 163 -20.42 -5.67 9.51
C GLY A 163 -20.15 -4.22 9.13
N ILE A 164 -19.04 -3.62 9.57
CA ILE A 164 -18.60 -2.29 9.13
C ILE A 164 -18.26 -2.32 7.63
N VAL A 165 -17.65 -3.41 7.18
CA VAL A 165 -17.42 -3.72 5.78
C VAL A 165 -18.27 -4.93 5.43
N ASP A 166 -19.16 -4.81 4.46
CA ASP A 166 -19.92 -5.94 3.96
C ASP A 166 -19.00 -6.85 3.12
N ARG A 167 -18.67 -8.01 3.68
CA ARG A 167 -17.84 -9.02 3.05
C ARG A 167 -18.46 -9.61 1.78
N ASN A 168 -19.79 -9.62 1.66
CA ASN A 168 -20.46 -10.16 0.47
C ASN A 168 -20.22 -9.28 -0.76
N SER A 169 -20.08 -7.97 -0.53
CA SER A 169 -19.72 -6.96 -1.53
C SER A 169 -18.21 -6.87 -1.82
N LEU A 170 -17.39 -7.81 -1.31
CA LEU A 170 -15.95 -7.92 -1.63
C LEU A 170 -15.67 -9.05 -2.66
N TYR A 171 -14.42 -9.18 -3.09
CA TYR A 171 -14.04 -10.09 -4.18
C TYR A 171 -13.10 -11.22 -3.76
N ASP A 172 -12.96 -12.19 -4.65
CA ASP A 172 -12.16 -13.40 -4.57
C ASP A 172 -11.08 -13.45 -5.67
N ILE A 173 -10.52 -12.30 -6.05
CA ILE A 173 -9.50 -12.23 -7.11
C ILE A 173 -8.18 -12.79 -6.57
N SER A 174 -7.54 -13.63 -7.37
CA SER A 174 -6.21 -14.16 -7.09
C SER A 174 -5.38 -14.36 -8.35
N GLY A 175 -4.07 -14.53 -8.16
CA GLY A 175 -3.12 -14.75 -9.22
C GLY A 175 -2.71 -13.47 -9.96
N ARG A 176 -2.04 -13.66 -11.10
CA ARG A 176 -1.37 -12.56 -11.82
C ARG A 176 -2.21 -11.92 -12.92
N SER A 177 -3.32 -12.55 -13.29
CA SER A 177 -4.23 -11.99 -14.31
C SER A 177 -4.83 -10.68 -13.80
N ARG A 178 -4.93 -9.70 -14.70
CA ARG A 178 -5.59 -8.41 -14.44
C ARG A 178 -6.98 -8.30 -15.07
N LYS A 179 -7.48 -9.36 -15.73
CA LYS A 179 -8.73 -9.30 -16.51
C LYS A 179 -9.91 -8.81 -15.66
N ARG A 180 -10.12 -9.41 -14.48
CA ARG A 180 -11.20 -9.03 -13.57
C ARG A 180 -11.06 -7.60 -13.04
N GLN A 181 -9.84 -7.17 -12.73
CA GLN A 181 -9.56 -5.79 -12.32
C GLN A 181 -9.88 -4.79 -13.45
N MET A 182 -9.59 -5.15 -14.71
CA MET A 182 -9.95 -4.32 -15.86
C MET A 182 -11.47 -4.26 -16.09
N GLU A 183 -12.18 -5.34 -15.83
CA GLU A 183 -13.66 -5.36 -15.86
C GLU A 183 -14.24 -4.46 -14.78
N LEU A 184 -13.75 -4.57 -13.55
CA LEU A 184 -14.13 -3.68 -12.43
C LEU A 184 -13.81 -2.21 -12.73
N ALA A 185 -12.66 -1.93 -13.36
CA ALA A 185 -12.29 -0.57 -13.74
C ALA A 185 -13.35 0.07 -14.65
N LYS A 186 -13.91 -0.70 -15.58
CA LYS A 186 -15.01 -0.24 -16.45
C LYS A 186 -16.29 -0.02 -15.65
N GLN A 187 -16.64 -0.93 -14.74
CA GLN A 187 -17.83 -0.83 -13.89
C GLN A 187 -17.79 0.41 -13.00
N PHE A 188 -16.65 0.68 -12.37
CA PHE A 188 -16.44 1.86 -11.51
C PHE A 188 -16.14 3.15 -12.29
N GLY A 189 -16.15 3.13 -13.63
CA GLY A 189 -15.90 4.33 -14.44
C GLY A 189 -14.47 4.87 -14.35
N ILE A 190 -13.48 4.04 -14.01
CA ILE A 190 -12.05 4.42 -14.00
C ILE A 190 -11.58 4.58 -15.44
N LYS A 191 -11.56 5.84 -15.91
CA LYS A 191 -11.24 6.19 -17.31
C LYS A 191 -9.76 6.01 -17.65
N LYS A 192 -8.88 6.38 -16.73
CA LYS A 192 -7.42 6.35 -16.92
C LYS A 192 -6.82 5.26 -16.04
N VAL A 193 -6.84 4.04 -16.56
CA VAL A 193 -6.21 2.90 -15.91
C VAL A 193 -4.70 3.14 -15.84
N PRO A 194 -4.10 3.19 -14.63
CA PRO A 194 -2.66 3.31 -14.52
C PRO A 194 -1.97 2.12 -15.22
N PRO A 195 -0.85 2.35 -15.93
CA PRO A 195 -0.06 1.25 -16.47
C PRO A 195 0.31 0.30 -15.31
N PRO A 196 0.61 -0.98 -15.61
CA PRO A 196 1.19 -1.85 -14.60
C PRO A 196 2.37 -1.12 -13.95
N ALA A 197 2.35 -0.95 -12.63
CA ALA A 197 3.45 -0.28 -11.95
C ALA A 197 4.74 -1.03 -12.31
N GLY A 198 5.71 -0.32 -12.88
CA GLY A 198 7.02 -0.84 -13.30
C GLY A 198 7.89 -1.33 -12.15
N GLY A 199 7.33 -1.40 -10.94
CA GLY A 199 8.03 -1.73 -9.72
C GLY A 199 8.69 -0.50 -9.08
N CYS A 200 9.25 -0.74 -7.90
CA CYS A 200 10.15 0.19 -7.24
C CYS A 200 11.52 0.13 -7.92
N LEU A 201 12.30 1.21 -7.90
CA LEU A 201 13.65 1.25 -8.49
C LEU A 201 14.57 0.15 -7.93
N LEU A 202 14.37 -0.30 -6.69
CA LEU A 202 15.11 -1.42 -6.09
C LEU A 202 14.90 -2.78 -6.79
N THR A 203 13.85 -2.88 -7.63
CA THR A 203 13.62 -4.06 -8.46
C THR A 203 14.28 -3.97 -9.83
N ASP A 204 14.83 -2.81 -10.21
CA ASP A 204 15.63 -2.65 -11.42
C ASP A 204 17.06 -3.17 -11.19
N PRO A 205 17.61 -4.03 -12.09
CA PRO A 205 18.94 -4.58 -11.91
C PRO A 205 20.06 -3.53 -11.86
N GLY A 206 19.99 -2.50 -12.70
CA GLY A 206 21.02 -1.47 -12.80
C GLY A 206 21.02 -0.56 -11.56
N TYR A 207 19.83 -0.17 -11.10
CA TYR A 207 19.68 0.57 -9.86
C TYR A 207 20.09 -0.25 -8.64
N ALA A 208 19.73 -1.54 -8.59
CA ALA A 208 20.09 -2.42 -7.49
C ALA A 208 21.60 -2.61 -7.35
N ALA A 209 22.33 -2.72 -8.46
CA ALA A 209 23.80 -2.78 -8.43
C ALA A 209 24.40 -1.54 -7.75
N ARG A 210 23.95 -0.34 -8.15
CA ARG A 210 24.35 0.92 -7.53
C ARG A 210 23.94 1.03 -6.06
N PHE A 211 22.76 0.53 -5.72
CA PHE A 211 22.28 0.52 -4.34
C PHE A 211 23.19 -0.31 -3.43
N PHE A 212 23.61 -1.51 -3.87
CA PHE A 212 24.50 -2.35 -3.09
C PHE A 212 25.91 -1.78 -2.99
N ASP A 213 26.40 -1.15 -4.06
CA ASP A 213 27.68 -0.44 -4.08
C ASP A 213 27.70 0.72 -3.07
N ALA A 214 26.71 1.62 -3.14
CA ALA A 214 26.56 2.72 -2.18
C ALA A 214 26.43 2.21 -0.74
N LYS A 215 25.69 1.11 -0.52
CA LYS A 215 25.56 0.47 0.80
C LYS A 215 26.90 -0.04 1.32
N LEU A 216 27.73 -0.65 0.47
CA LEU A 216 29.06 -1.17 0.84
C LEU A 216 29.99 -0.04 1.29
N HIS A 217 29.90 1.12 0.64
CA HIS A 217 30.75 2.28 0.90
C HIS A 217 30.18 3.25 1.97
N GLY A 218 29.00 2.97 2.52
CA GLY A 218 28.38 3.80 3.55
C GLY A 218 27.78 5.11 3.01
N GLU A 219 27.58 5.22 1.69
CA GLU A 219 27.09 6.42 0.99
C GLU A 219 25.55 6.43 0.88
N VAL A 220 24.86 6.03 1.94
CA VAL A 220 23.39 5.93 1.95
C VAL A 220 22.82 6.82 3.04
N ASP A 221 22.44 8.05 2.68
CA ASP A 221 21.55 8.89 3.48
C ASP A 221 20.27 9.25 2.71
N LEU A 222 19.24 9.74 3.40
CA LEU A 222 17.96 10.14 2.77
C LEU A 222 18.13 11.25 1.72
N ARG A 223 19.21 12.05 1.80
CA ARG A 223 19.50 13.15 0.87
C ARG A 223 20.22 12.66 -0.38
N SER A 224 20.85 11.49 -0.33
CA SER A 224 21.61 10.87 -1.43
C SER A 224 20.72 10.26 -2.51
N PHE A 225 19.41 10.16 -2.25
CA PHE A 225 18.41 9.61 -3.18
C PHE A 225 17.33 10.61 -3.60
N LEU A 226 17.46 11.86 -3.17
CA LEU A 226 16.72 13.01 -3.69
C LEU A 226 17.53 13.69 -4.78
#